data_AF-D8PNZ4-F1
#
_entry.id   AF-D8PNZ4-F1
#
_cell.length_a   1.000
_cell.length_b   1.000
_cell.length_c   1.000
_cell.angle_alpha   90.00
_cell.angle_beta   90.00
_cell.angle_gamma   90.00
#
_symmetry.space_group_name_H-M   'P 1'
#
loop_
_entity.id
_entity.type
_entity.pdbx_description
1 polymer ?
#
loop_
_entity_poly.entity_id
_entity_poly.type
_entity_poly.pdbx_seq_one_letter_code
_entity_poly.pdbx_strand_id
1 'polypeptide(L)'
;MRSASDVHLVDVVLPERVEAGAALTLVLDTVQTHATWPWPDHAKQTDDQALKYKTGLFVVSPYETHVQRTKLRLASPDVLSYTTPENLDAFTKDVPVTKSGATITYGPYETIPPSATKDFAESTQQSVVVHYKYDYPVYEVTEYTRAAEISHWGANLNIQDEVTLYNAGPKLKGQFSRLDYQGQAYFKRSNPLIIPGLALHLPAGVRDVYYYDQIGNVSTSALRTPPKSASAKRAANQFSLLEMRPRYPILGGWKYSFTLGWDAPLGDSASYDAKTGTYIAEVPIMLGLPAAVVDELTVKIVLPEGATDVDYVLPFPAISQSSDTHITYLDTTGRPELIFKYKDLTEKHAQAIYVSYKVSTAAHLKKPITVATALLGLFTFAVYARRIDLSIHKQRKQ
;
A
#
# COMPACT_ATOMS: atom_id res chain seq x y z
N MET A 1 -29.65 -8.89 23.54
CA MET A 1 -29.83 -8.88 22.08
C MET A 1 -29.76 -7.43 21.59
N ARG A 2 -28.59 -6.95 21.18
CA ARG A 2 -28.46 -5.62 20.56
C ARG A 2 -28.83 -5.78 19.08
N SER A 3 -29.99 -5.26 18.70
CA SER A 3 -30.42 -5.13 17.31
C SER A 3 -29.46 -4.17 16.62
N ALA A 4 -28.48 -4.69 15.88
CA ALA A 4 -27.57 -3.88 15.09
C ALA A 4 -28.40 -3.17 14.00
N SER A 5 -28.43 -1.84 14.03
CA SER A 5 -28.70 -1.02 12.85
C SER A 5 -27.44 -1.02 11.99
N ASP A 6 -27.58 -1.16 10.67
CA ASP A 6 -26.49 -1.13 9.67
C ASP A 6 -25.81 0.25 9.52
N VAL A 7 -25.84 1.06 10.57
CA VAL A 7 -25.29 2.42 10.62
C VAL A 7 -24.18 2.45 11.66
N HIS A 8 -22.99 2.86 11.23
CA HIS A 8 -21.87 3.11 12.12
C HIS A 8 -21.87 4.59 12.50
N LEU A 9 -21.98 4.87 13.79
CA LEU A 9 -21.86 6.22 14.34
C LEU A 9 -20.39 6.53 14.60
N VAL A 10 -19.97 7.74 14.23
CA VAL A 10 -18.62 8.24 14.48
C VAL A 10 -18.73 9.44 15.39
N ASP A 11 -18.09 9.34 16.55
CA ASP A 11 -18.01 10.44 17.51
C ASP A 11 -16.76 11.28 17.22
N VAL A 12 -16.95 12.60 17.12
CA VAL A 12 -15.87 13.57 16.87
C VAL A 12 -15.78 14.53 18.05
N VAL A 13 -14.60 14.59 18.67
CA VAL A 13 -14.32 15.53 19.76
C VAL A 13 -13.84 16.85 19.15
N LEU A 14 -14.58 17.92 19.41
CA LEU A 14 -14.20 19.26 18.98
C LEU A 14 -13.10 19.82 19.89
N PRO A 15 -12.14 20.60 19.35
CA PRO A 15 -11.07 21.18 20.14
C PRO A 15 -11.59 22.25 21.12
N GLU A 16 -12.64 22.98 20.74
CA GLU A 16 -13.28 24.00 21.56
C GLU A 16 -14.79 23.75 21.64
N ARG A 17 -15.39 24.14 22.77
CA ARG A 17 -16.83 24.05 22.97
C ARG A 17 -17.55 25.08 22.10
N VAL A 18 -18.61 24.66 21.41
CA VAL A 18 -19.47 25.54 20.62
C VAL A 18 -20.58 26.09 21.52
N GLU A 19 -20.72 27.42 21.55
CA GLU A 19 -21.77 28.12 22.29
C GLU A 19 -23.16 27.91 21.67
N ALA A 20 -24.22 28.05 22.48
CA ALA A 20 -25.58 27.89 22.00
C ALA A 20 -25.91 28.94 20.91
N GLY A 21 -26.36 28.47 19.73
CA GLY A 21 -26.69 29.32 18.58
C GLY A 21 -25.52 29.68 17.67
N ALA A 22 -24.28 29.28 18.00
CA ALA A 22 -23.15 29.43 17.09
C ALA A 22 -23.19 28.37 15.97
N ALA A 23 -22.64 28.72 14.80
CA ALA A 23 -22.53 27.83 13.65
C ALA A 23 -21.10 27.29 13.52
N LEU A 24 -20.96 26.01 13.17
CA LEU A 24 -19.68 25.35 12.91
C LEU A 24 -19.74 24.63 11.56
N THR A 25 -18.65 24.70 10.79
CA THR A 25 -18.50 23.92 9.56
C THR A 25 -17.62 22.71 9.83
N LEU A 26 -18.16 21.52 9.57
CA LEU A 26 -17.44 20.26 9.68
C LEU A 26 -17.23 19.67 8.29
N VAL A 27 -16.02 19.19 8.01
CA VAL A 27 -15.68 18.51 6.76
C VAL A 27 -15.26 17.08 7.09
N LEU A 28 -16.02 16.12 6.57
CA LEU A 28 -15.72 14.69 6.67
C LEU A 28 -15.24 14.20 5.31
N ASP A 29 -13.97 13.78 5.24
CA ASP A 29 -13.38 13.15 4.06
C ASP A 29 -13.24 11.64 4.31
N THR A 30 -13.87 10.84 3.47
CA THR A 30 -13.81 9.37 3.53
C THR A 30 -13.39 8.82 2.18
N VAL A 31 -12.67 7.70 2.22
CA VAL A 31 -12.27 6.96 1.01
C VAL A 31 -12.82 5.56 1.14
N GLN A 32 -13.57 5.12 0.13
CA GLN A 32 -14.15 3.78 0.07
C GLN A 32 -13.32 2.92 -0.89
N THR A 33 -12.78 1.82 -0.39
CA THR A 33 -12.17 0.77 -1.21
C THR A 33 -13.27 -0.10 -1.84
N HIS A 34 -13.03 -0.66 -3.02
CA HIS A 34 -13.98 -1.57 -3.71
C HIS A 34 -15.40 -1.03 -3.92
N ALA A 35 -15.55 0.30 -3.92
CA ALA A 35 -16.85 0.96 -4.06
C ALA A 35 -17.43 0.87 -5.49
N THR A 36 -16.57 0.69 -6.48
CA THR A 36 -16.95 0.60 -7.90
C THR A 36 -16.64 -0.77 -8.45
N TRP A 37 -17.45 -1.23 -9.40
CA TRP A 37 -17.23 -2.51 -10.07
C TRP A 37 -17.44 -2.38 -11.58
N PRO A 38 -16.78 -3.24 -12.38
CA PRO A 38 -16.95 -3.25 -13.82
C PRO A 38 -18.35 -3.69 -14.23
N TRP A 39 -18.93 -3.01 -15.22
CA TRP A 39 -20.16 -3.44 -15.88
C TRP A 39 -20.11 -3.09 -17.38
N PRO A 40 -20.17 -4.08 -18.30
CA PRO A 40 -20.28 -5.52 -18.04
C PRO A 40 -19.09 -6.09 -17.26
N ASP A 41 -19.30 -7.23 -16.60
CA ASP A 41 -18.27 -7.93 -15.83
C ASP A 41 -17.20 -8.58 -16.72
N HIS A 42 -17.53 -8.84 -17.99
CA HIS A 42 -16.61 -9.35 -19.01
C HIS A 42 -16.58 -8.43 -20.24
N ALA A 43 -15.38 -8.12 -20.74
CA ALA A 43 -15.17 -7.30 -21.93
C ALA A 43 -14.14 -7.95 -22.87
N LYS A 44 -14.34 -7.85 -24.19
CA LYS A 44 -13.30 -8.25 -25.15
C LYS A 44 -12.12 -7.27 -25.06
N GLN A 45 -10.96 -7.69 -25.52
CA GLN A 45 -9.73 -6.89 -25.49
C GLN A 45 -9.85 -5.52 -26.20
N THR A 46 -10.78 -5.37 -27.13
CA THR A 46 -11.01 -4.15 -27.93
C THR A 46 -12.22 -3.34 -27.48
N ASP A 47 -12.97 -3.81 -26.48
CA ASP A 47 -14.16 -3.14 -25.99
C ASP A 47 -13.80 -1.95 -25.09
N ASP A 48 -14.74 -1.04 -24.88
CA ASP A 48 -14.61 0.05 -23.92
C ASP A 48 -14.83 -0.46 -22.49
N GLN A 49 -14.23 0.23 -21.52
CA GLN A 49 -14.43 -0.05 -20.10
C GLN A 49 -15.43 0.94 -19.47
N ALA A 50 -16.33 0.41 -18.65
CA ALA A 50 -17.25 1.19 -17.84
C ALA A 50 -17.39 0.61 -16.43
N LEU A 51 -17.61 1.49 -15.47
CA LEU A 51 -17.76 1.16 -14.06
C LEU A 51 -19.12 1.61 -13.54
N LYS A 52 -19.65 0.86 -12.57
CA LYS A 52 -20.80 1.25 -11.77
C LYS A 52 -20.37 1.66 -10.37
N TYR A 53 -21.04 2.66 -9.83
CA TYR A 53 -20.97 3.07 -8.44
C TYR A 53 -22.38 3.03 -7.85
N LYS A 54 -22.53 2.50 -6.63
CA LYS A 54 -23.80 2.46 -5.90
C LYS A 54 -23.65 3.13 -4.55
N THR A 55 -24.60 3.99 -4.23
CA THR A 55 -24.67 4.69 -2.96
C THR A 55 -26.13 4.92 -2.54
N GLY A 56 -26.35 5.32 -1.30
CA GLY A 56 -27.66 5.79 -0.85
C GLY A 56 -27.95 7.19 -1.42
N LEU A 57 -29.24 7.49 -1.61
CA LEU A 57 -29.67 8.83 -2.04
C LEU A 57 -29.38 9.87 -0.95
N PHE A 58 -29.77 9.54 0.28
CA PHE A 58 -29.61 10.38 1.45
C PHE A 58 -28.35 10.03 2.24
N VAL A 59 -27.69 11.04 2.77
CA VAL A 59 -26.60 10.90 3.75
C VAL A 59 -27.29 10.75 5.10
N VAL A 60 -27.11 9.58 5.69
CA VAL A 60 -27.79 9.21 6.93
C VAL A 60 -27.18 9.98 8.11
N SER A 61 -28.02 10.58 8.95
CA SER A 61 -27.62 11.40 10.10
C SER A 61 -28.53 11.15 11.30
N PRO A 62 -27.99 11.11 12.54
CA PRO A 62 -28.80 11.06 13.76
C PRO A 62 -29.49 12.40 14.08
N TYR A 63 -29.11 13.47 13.38
CA TYR A 63 -29.69 14.80 13.53
C TYR A 63 -30.63 15.14 12.38
N GLU A 64 -31.64 15.96 12.66
CA GLU A 64 -32.48 16.56 11.63
C GLU A 64 -31.63 17.39 10.67
N THR A 65 -31.85 17.21 9.37
CA THR A 65 -31.08 17.89 8.33
C THR A 65 -31.99 18.83 7.55
N HIS A 66 -31.73 20.14 7.62
CA HIS A 66 -32.56 21.13 6.93
C HIS A 66 -32.43 21.08 5.41
N VAL A 67 -31.20 20.92 4.90
CA VAL A 67 -30.94 20.86 3.46
C VAL A 67 -29.84 19.85 3.19
N GLN A 68 -30.09 18.92 2.27
CA GLN A 68 -29.09 17.97 1.81
C GLN A 68 -28.94 18.05 0.29
N ARG A 69 -27.70 18.01 -0.19
CA ARG A 69 -27.39 17.96 -1.62
C ARG A 69 -26.20 17.04 -1.84
N THR A 70 -26.34 16.08 -2.75
CA THR A 70 -25.30 15.11 -3.08
C THR A 70 -24.79 15.39 -4.49
N LYS A 71 -23.50 15.67 -4.64
CA LYS A 71 -22.86 15.89 -5.95
C LYS A 71 -21.90 14.73 -6.23
N LEU A 72 -22.19 13.94 -7.26
CA LEU A 72 -21.32 12.88 -7.74
C LEU A 72 -20.50 13.41 -8.92
N ARG A 73 -19.20 13.59 -8.70
CA ARG A 73 -18.23 13.98 -9.74
C ARG A 73 -17.53 12.75 -10.27
N LEU A 74 -17.75 12.45 -11.55
CA LEU A 74 -17.22 11.28 -12.23
C LEU A 74 -15.88 11.60 -12.89
N ALA A 75 -15.09 10.55 -13.17
CA ALA A 75 -13.81 10.68 -13.85
C ALA A 75 -13.94 11.07 -15.34
N SER A 76 -15.08 10.77 -15.95
CA SER A 76 -15.40 11.07 -17.35
C SER A 76 -16.78 11.73 -17.48
N PRO A 77 -16.99 12.67 -18.43
CA PRO A 77 -18.30 13.23 -18.73
C PRO A 77 -19.27 12.22 -19.40
N ASP A 78 -18.74 11.08 -19.87
CA ASP A 78 -19.49 10.05 -20.58
C ASP A 78 -20.25 9.14 -19.60
N VAL A 79 -21.38 9.66 -19.14
CA VAL A 79 -22.35 8.92 -18.32
C VAL A 79 -23.25 8.08 -19.21
N LEU A 80 -23.22 6.76 -19.01
CA LEU A 80 -24.04 5.79 -19.73
C LEU A 80 -25.45 5.71 -19.15
N SER A 81 -25.57 5.65 -17.82
CA SER A 81 -26.86 5.73 -17.12
C SER A 81 -26.70 6.21 -15.69
N TYR A 82 -27.77 6.75 -15.12
CA TYR A 82 -27.86 7.14 -13.72
C TYR A 82 -29.29 6.93 -13.21
N THR A 83 -29.46 6.64 -11.93
CA THR A 83 -30.78 6.47 -11.31
C THR A 83 -31.49 7.82 -11.22
N THR A 84 -32.74 7.87 -11.68
CA THR A 84 -33.69 8.94 -11.37
C THR A 84 -34.58 8.47 -10.21
N PRO A 85 -34.46 9.07 -9.01
CA PRO A 85 -35.23 8.63 -7.86
C PRO A 85 -36.70 9.10 -7.97
N GLU A 86 -37.61 8.29 -7.43
CA GLU A 86 -39.07 8.48 -7.52
C GLU A 86 -39.68 8.71 -6.12
N ASN A 87 -40.94 9.13 -6.02
CA ASN A 87 -41.64 9.32 -4.73
C ASN A 87 -40.94 10.28 -3.74
N LEU A 88 -40.40 11.39 -4.25
CA LEU A 88 -39.65 12.39 -3.46
C LEU A 88 -40.43 13.67 -3.16
N ASP A 89 -41.74 13.70 -3.45
CA ASP A 89 -42.58 14.90 -3.30
C ASP A 89 -42.61 15.46 -1.87
N ALA A 90 -42.36 14.60 -0.88
CA ALA A 90 -42.25 14.98 0.52
C ALA A 90 -40.98 15.80 0.83
N PHE A 91 -39.91 15.63 0.05
CA PHE A 91 -38.58 16.19 0.32
C PHE A 91 -38.13 17.23 -0.70
N THR A 92 -38.70 17.22 -1.91
CA THR A 92 -38.39 18.21 -2.94
C THR A 92 -39.57 18.41 -3.89
N LYS A 93 -39.75 19.66 -4.34
CA LYS A 93 -40.69 20.02 -5.41
C LYS A 93 -39.98 20.28 -6.74
N ASP A 94 -38.65 20.31 -6.71
CA ASP A 94 -37.80 20.54 -7.87
C ASP A 94 -37.45 19.22 -8.55
N VAL A 95 -36.81 19.32 -9.72
CA VAL A 95 -36.28 18.14 -10.42
C VAL A 95 -35.27 17.43 -9.50
N PRO A 96 -35.49 16.15 -9.14
CA PRO A 96 -34.74 15.49 -8.08
C PRO A 96 -33.28 15.19 -8.46
N VAL A 97 -32.96 15.18 -9.76
CA VAL A 97 -31.63 14.93 -10.28
C VAL A 97 -31.33 15.81 -11.50
N THR A 98 -30.12 16.37 -11.55
CA THR A 98 -29.64 17.14 -12.69
C THR A 98 -28.23 16.70 -13.09
N LYS A 99 -27.98 16.57 -14.40
CA LYS A 99 -26.66 16.24 -14.96
C LYS A 99 -26.06 17.48 -15.61
N SER A 100 -24.83 17.81 -15.25
CA SER A 100 -24.03 18.86 -15.89
C SER A 100 -22.61 18.34 -16.14
N GLY A 101 -22.31 18.00 -17.39
CA GLY A 101 -21.03 17.39 -17.78
C GLY A 101 -20.75 16.08 -17.03
N ALA A 102 -19.63 16.02 -16.32
CA ALA A 102 -19.21 14.88 -15.48
C ALA A 102 -19.80 14.90 -14.06
N THR A 103 -20.65 15.87 -13.72
CA THR A 103 -21.24 15.98 -12.38
C THR A 103 -22.73 15.68 -12.42
N ILE A 104 -23.19 14.78 -11.55
CA ILE A 104 -24.60 14.49 -11.31
C ILE A 104 -24.96 15.03 -9.93
N THR A 105 -25.99 15.86 -9.85
CA THR A 105 -26.45 16.47 -8.60
C THR A 105 -27.81 15.90 -8.23
N TYR A 106 -27.90 15.33 -7.03
CA TYR A 106 -29.13 14.88 -6.39
C TYR A 106 -29.56 15.89 -5.33
N GLY A 107 -30.84 16.26 -5.34
CA GLY A 107 -31.39 17.31 -4.49
C GLY A 107 -31.21 18.73 -5.08
N PRO A 108 -31.57 19.77 -4.33
CA PRO A 108 -31.70 19.81 -2.88
C PRO A 108 -32.91 19.05 -2.35
N TYR A 109 -32.71 18.40 -1.20
CA TYR A 109 -33.76 17.80 -0.37
C TYR A 109 -33.88 18.59 0.92
N GLU A 110 -35.10 18.97 1.28
CA GLU A 110 -35.37 19.83 2.43
C GLU A 110 -36.01 19.06 3.59
N THR A 111 -35.69 19.46 4.82
CA THR A 111 -36.31 19.00 6.07
C THR A 111 -36.36 17.47 6.19
N ILE A 112 -35.18 16.84 6.18
CA ILE A 112 -35.04 15.40 6.36
C ILE A 112 -35.03 15.11 7.87
N PRO A 113 -35.95 14.27 8.39
CA PRO A 113 -35.95 13.89 9.80
C PRO A 113 -34.69 13.09 10.16
N PRO A 114 -34.41 12.85 11.45
CA PRO A 114 -33.33 11.97 11.88
C PRO A 114 -33.34 10.63 11.13
N SER A 115 -32.43 10.48 10.18
CA SER A 115 -32.43 9.42 9.17
C SER A 115 -31.62 8.20 9.57
N ALA A 116 -30.85 8.27 10.66
CA ALA A 116 -30.11 7.15 11.25
C ALA A 116 -31.01 6.15 12.00
N THR A 117 -32.20 5.86 11.45
CA THR A 117 -33.18 4.92 11.98
C THR A 117 -33.49 3.84 10.94
N LYS A 118 -33.85 2.64 11.40
CA LYS A 118 -34.20 1.52 10.50
C LYS A 118 -35.43 1.86 9.64
N ASP A 119 -36.42 2.49 10.24
CA ASP A 119 -37.66 2.88 9.56
C ASP A 119 -37.40 3.82 8.38
N PHE A 120 -36.48 4.78 8.52
CA PHE A 120 -36.09 5.66 7.42
C PHE A 120 -35.35 4.90 6.31
N ALA A 121 -34.44 3.99 6.69
CA ALA A 121 -33.69 3.17 5.75
C ALA A 121 -34.59 2.23 4.92
N GLU A 122 -35.68 1.72 5.49
CA GLU A 122 -36.59 0.80 4.80
C GLU A 122 -37.66 1.54 3.97
N SER A 123 -38.19 2.66 4.48
CA SER A 123 -39.32 3.35 3.85
C SER A 123 -38.92 4.41 2.81
N THR A 124 -37.80 5.10 3.04
CA THR A 124 -37.49 6.37 2.37
C THR A 124 -36.16 6.33 1.63
N GLN A 125 -35.17 5.61 2.16
CA GLN A 125 -33.86 5.52 1.51
C GLN A 125 -33.95 4.75 0.19
N GLN A 126 -33.38 5.34 -0.86
CA GLN A 126 -33.30 4.73 -2.19
C GLN A 126 -31.85 4.51 -2.60
N SER A 127 -31.62 3.46 -3.38
CA SER A 127 -30.30 3.17 -3.94
C SER A 127 -30.10 3.96 -5.23
N VAL A 128 -29.04 4.76 -5.27
CA VAL A 128 -28.59 5.46 -6.47
C VAL A 128 -27.46 4.67 -7.11
N VAL A 129 -27.58 4.42 -8.42
CA VAL A 129 -26.54 3.78 -9.21
C VAL A 129 -26.15 4.69 -10.37
N VAL A 130 -24.86 4.88 -10.56
CA VAL A 130 -24.31 5.62 -11.69
C VAL A 130 -23.39 4.71 -12.48
N HIS A 131 -23.56 4.71 -13.81
CA HIS A 131 -22.80 3.93 -14.77
C HIS A 131 -22.10 4.88 -15.74
N TYR A 132 -20.77 4.82 -15.79
CA TYR A 132 -19.95 5.78 -16.53
C TYR A 132 -18.73 5.10 -17.16
N LYS A 133 -18.25 5.67 -18.27
CA LYS A 133 -17.01 5.21 -18.91
C LYS A 133 -15.80 5.53 -18.03
N TYR A 134 -14.83 4.61 -17.99
CA TYR A 134 -13.60 4.79 -17.22
C TYR A 134 -12.38 4.41 -18.07
N ASP A 135 -11.62 5.43 -18.45
CA ASP A 135 -10.56 5.34 -19.46
C ASP A 135 -9.16 5.01 -18.89
N TYR A 136 -9.10 4.54 -17.64
CA TYR A 136 -7.86 4.14 -16.98
C TYR A 136 -7.93 2.68 -16.51
N PRO A 137 -6.79 1.97 -16.40
CA PRO A 137 -6.75 0.68 -15.73
C PRO A 137 -7.18 0.78 -14.26
N VAL A 138 -7.81 -0.29 -13.76
CA VAL A 138 -8.22 -0.39 -12.36
C VAL A 138 -7.18 -1.21 -11.62
N TYR A 139 -6.29 -0.52 -10.89
CA TYR A 139 -5.20 -1.12 -10.14
C TYR A 139 -5.69 -1.61 -8.77
N GLU A 140 -5.41 -2.88 -8.47
CA GLU A 140 -5.66 -3.47 -7.17
C GLU A 140 -4.44 -4.30 -6.76
N VAL A 141 -3.98 -4.15 -5.53
CA VAL A 141 -2.93 -4.99 -4.96
C VAL A 141 -3.60 -5.88 -3.92
N THR A 142 -3.76 -7.16 -4.25
CA THR A 142 -4.46 -8.09 -3.35
C THR A 142 -3.61 -8.43 -2.13
N GLU A 143 -2.30 -8.57 -2.33
CA GLU A 143 -1.35 -8.92 -1.27
C GLU A 143 -0.08 -8.10 -1.45
N TYR A 144 0.37 -7.48 -0.36
CA TYR A 144 1.62 -6.75 -0.28
C TYR A 144 2.36 -7.17 0.98
N THR A 145 3.56 -7.74 0.84
CA THR A 145 4.49 -7.90 1.97
C THR A 145 5.69 -6.99 1.76
N ARG A 146 5.96 -6.11 2.72
CA ARG A 146 7.17 -5.29 2.77
C ARG A 146 8.09 -5.80 3.87
N ALA A 147 9.35 -6.06 3.54
CA ALA A 147 10.42 -6.27 4.49
C ALA A 147 11.39 -5.09 4.45
N ALA A 148 11.66 -4.50 5.60
CA ALA A 148 12.60 -3.40 5.78
C ALA A 148 13.72 -3.85 6.72
N GLU A 149 14.90 -4.14 6.19
CA GLU A 149 16.07 -4.54 6.98
C GLU A 149 17.00 -3.35 7.21
N ILE A 150 17.25 -3.04 8.49
CA ILE A 150 18.17 -1.98 8.89
C ILE A 150 19.55 -2.60 9.18
N SER A 151 20.59 -2.12 8.47
CA SER A 151 21.96 -2.60 8.63
C SER A 151 22.93 -1.47 8.95
N HIS A 152 23.49 -1.49 10.17
CA HIS A 152 24.55 -0.55 10.55
C HIS A 152 25.90 -0.91 9.92
N TRP A 153 26.15 -2.18 9.64
CA TRP A 153 27.39 -2.63 8.96
C TRP A 153 27.41 -2.23 7.49
N GLY A 154 26.28 -2.36 6.79
CA GLY A 154 26.12 -1.93 5.39
C GLY A 154 25.82 -0.43 5.25
N ALA A 155 25.50 0.26 6.34
CA ALA A 155 25.01 1.63 6.36
C ALA A 155 23.83 1.87 5.39
N ASN A 156 22.96 0.87 5.24
CA ASN A 156 21.81 0.87 4.34
C ASN A 156 20.52 0.45 5.06
N LEU A 157 19.41 0.95 4.53
CA LEU A 157 18.07 0.43 4.72
C LEU A 157 17.72 -0.36 3.45
N ASN A 158 17.62 -1.67 3.57
CA ASN A 158 17.18 -2.53 2.48
C ASN A 158 15.66 -2.68 2.53
N ILE A 159 14.99 -2.39 1.43
CA ILE A 159 13.55 -2.63 1.27
C ILE A 159 13.35 -3.73 0.25
N GLN A 160 12.49 -4.69 0.59
CA GLN A 160 11.99 -5.70 -0.33
C GLN A 160 10.46 -5.73 -0.27
N ASP A 161 9.83 -5.49 -1.40
CA ASP A 161 8.39 -5.48 -1.59
C ASP A 161 7.98 -6.67 -2.45
N GLU A 162 7.16 -7.55 -1.89
CA GLU A 162 6.49 -8.64 -2.59
C GLU A 162 5.04 -8.21 -2.86
N VAL A 163 4.70 -8.04 -4.12
CA VAL A 163 3.45 -7.41 -4.55
C VAL A 163 2.70 -8.34 -5.50
N THR A 164 1.44 -8.62 -5.19
CA THR A 164 0.51 -9.27 -6.12
C THR A 164 -0.43 -8.23 -6.71
N LEU A 165 -0.10 -7.78 -7.92
CA LEU A 165 -0.92 -6.84 -8.68
C LEU A 165 -2.06 -7.58 -9.38
N TYR A 166 -3.26 -7.03 -9.34
CA TYR A 166 -4.46 -7.49 -9.99
C TYR A 166 -5.09 -6.36 -10.81
N ASN A 167 -5.60 -6.69 -11.99
CA ASN A 167 -6.41 -5.76 -12.77
C ASN A 167 -7.89 -6.00 -12.46
N ALA A 168 -8.49 -5.10 -11.69
CA ALA A 168 -9.87 -5.18 -11.22
C ALA A 168 -10.91 -4.69 -12.26
N GLY A 169 -10.47 -4.38 -13.47
CA GLY A 169 -11.35 -4.10 -14.60
C GLY A 169 -12.17 -5.32 -15.05
N PRO A 170 -13.03 -5.16 -16.07
CA PRO A 170 -13.81 -6.24 -16.64
C PRO A 170 -12.93 -7.42 -17.07
N LYS A 171 -13.34 -8.64 -16.73
CA LYS A 171 -12.60 -9.86 -17.08
C LYS A 171 -12.52 -10.03 -18.59
N LEU A 172 -11.39 -10.53 -19.08
CA LEU A 172 -11.24 -10.78 -20.52
C LEU A 172 -12.29 -11.77 -21.02
N LYS A 173 -13.13 -11.32 -21.96
CA LYS A 173 -14.08 -12.15 -22.68
C LYS A 173 -13.42 -12.77 -23.90
N GLY A 174 -13.35 -14.10 -23.94
CA GLY A 174 -12.73 -14.85 -25.04
C GLY A 174 -11.24 -15.04 -24.82
N GLN A 175 -10.45 -14.88 -25.87
CA GLN A 175 -9.00 -15.14 -25.85
C GLN A 175 -8.20 -13.85 -26.01
N PHE A 176 -6.97 -13.87 -25.47
CA PHE A 176 -6.01 -12.81 -25.72
C PHE A 176 -5.52 -12.87 -27.17
N SER A 177 -5.55 -11.72 -27.84
CA SER A 177 -5.05 -11.55 -29.20
C SER A 177 -3.80 -10.67 -29.17
N ARG A 178 -2.64 -11.29 -29.44
CA ARG A 178 -1.36 -10.57 -29.54
C ARG A 178 -1.39 -9.55 -30.68
N LEU A 179 -2.06 -9.88 -31.79
CA LEU A 179 -2.23 -9.00 -32.93
C LEU A 179 -2.98 -7.73 -32.53
N ASP A 180 -4.10 -7.86 -31.81
CA ASP A 180 -4.88 -6.70 -31.36
C ASP A 180 -4.09 -5.85 -30.37
N TYR A 181 -3.33 -6.49 -29.47
CA TYR A 181 -2.48 -5.78 -28.52
C TYR A 181 -1.38 -4.98 -29.22
N GLN A 182 -0.68 -5.60 -30.18
CA GLN A 182 0.36 -4.92 -30.96
C GLN A 182 -0.21 -3.85 -31.87
N GLY A 183 -1.39 -4.07 -32.46
CA GLY A 183 -2.12 -3.09 -33.25
C GLY A 183 -2.49 -1.86 -32.42
N GLN A 184 -3.02 -2.05 -31.21
CA GLN A 184 -3.32 -0.95 -30.28
C GLN A 184 -2.08 -0.12 -29.95
N ALA A 185 -0.96 -0.77 -29.63
CA ALA A 185 0.31 -0.09 -29.38
C ALA A 185 0.83 0.67 -30.62
N TYR A 186 0.73 0.07 -31.81
CA TYR A 186 1.13 0.69 -33.08
C TYR A 186 0.32 1.96 -33.39
N PHE A 187 -1.00 1.90 -33.22
CA PHE A 187 -1.89 3.06 -33.41
C PHE A 187 -1.93 4.01 -32.20
N LYS A 188 -1.10 3.78 -31.17
CA LYS A 188 -1.04 4.56 -29.93
C LYS A 188 -2.42 4.75 -29.28
N ARG A 189 -3.28 3.74 -29.36
CA ARG A 189 -4.59 3.75 -28.70
C ARG A 189 -4.41 3.34 -27.25
N SER A 190 -4.87 4.18 -26.32
CA SER A 190 -4.96 3.78 -24.92
C SER A 190 -6.00 2.67 -24.79
N ASN A 191 -5.70 1.66 -23.98
CA ASN A 191 -6.64 0.60 -23.66
C ASN A 191 -6.80 0.51 -22.13
N PRO A 192 -7.94 0.94 -21.57
CA PRO A 192 -8.16 0.92 -20.13
C PRO A 192 -8.22 -0.50 -19.55
N LEU A 193 -8.49 -1.52 -20.37
CA LEU A 193 -8.62 -2.91 -19.91
C LEU A 193 -7.26 -3.57 -19.64
N ILE A 194 -6.14 -2.93 -19.99
CA ILE A 194 -4.82 -3.54 -19.96
C ILE A 194 -3.86 -2.69 -19.12
N ILE A 195 -3.12 -3.34 -18.22
CA ILE A 195 -1.95 -2.75 -17.57
C ILE A 195 -0.70 -3.18 -18.36
N PRO A 196 -0.06 -2.29 -19.14
CA PRO A 196 1.12 -2.63 -19.93
C PRO A 196 2.43 -2.56 -19.14
N GLY A 197 2.40 -1.92 -17.97
CA GLY A 197 3.54 -1.64 -17.10
C GLY A 197 3.16 -0.69 -15.97
N LEU A 198 4.11 -0.44 -15.07
CA LEU A 198 3.98 0.47 -13.94
C LEU A 198 5.14 1.48 -13.97
N ALA A 199 4.88 2.66 -13.46
CA ALA A 199 5.88 3.68 -13.20
C ALA A 199 5.83 4.00 -11.70
N LEU A 200 6.87 3.58 -10.98
CA LEU A 200 6.94 3.69 -9.53
C LEU A 200 7.90 4.79 -9.12
N HIS A 201 7.53 5.55 -8.10
CA HIS A 201 8.41 6.52 -7.46
C HIS A 201 9.11 5.86 -6.27
N LEU A 202 10.42 5.68 -6.41
CA LEU A 202 11.30 5.22 -5.34
C LEU A 202 11.97 6.42 -4.68
N PRO A 203 12.48 6.28 -3.44
CA PRO A 203 13.28 7.32 -2.81
C PRO A 203 14.45 7.79 -3.69
N ALA A 204 14.91 9.02 -3.47
CA ALA A 204 16.12 9.51 -4.13
C ALA A 204 17.35 8.75 -3.63
N GLY A 205 18.34 8.53 -4.51
CA GLY A 205 19.62 7.93 -4.12
C GLY A 205 19.58 6.42 -3.87
N VAL A 206 18.51 5.74 -4.27
CA VAL A 206 18.43 4.27 -4.23
C VAL A 206 19.50 3.62 -5.10
N ARG A 207 19.95 2.45 -4.65
CA ARG A 207 20.98 1.63 -5.29
C ARG A 207 20.52 0.18 -5.32
N ASP A 208 21.21 -0.62 -6.14
CA ASP A 208 21.03 -2.07 -6.19
C ASP A 208 19.56 -2.51 -6.37
N VAL A 209 18.83 -1.75 -7.19
CA VAL A 209 17.42 -2.02 -7.48
C VAL A 209 17.31 -3.32 -8.27
N TYR A 210 16.51 -4.26 -7.78
CA TYR A 210 16.22 -5.52 -8.45
C TYR A 210 14.72 -5.73 -8.58
N TYR A 211 14.34 -6.35 -9.69
CA TYR A 211 12.95 -6.65 -10.02
C TYR A 211 12.89 -8.04 -10.67
N TYR A 212 12.20 -8.96 -10.00
CA TYR A 212 12.03 -10.32 -10.48
C TYR A 212 10.62 -10.82 -10.19
N ASP A 213 10.22 -11.88 -10.89
CA ASP A 213 9.00 -12.62 -10.57
C ASP A 213 9.33 -14.03 -10.06
N GLN A 214 8.30 -14.82 -9.77
CA GLN A 214 8.45 -16.17 -9.21
C GLN A 214 9.38 -17.10 -10.02
N ILE A 215 9.57 -16.83 -11.32
CA ILE A 215 10.41 -17.63 -12.22
C ILE A 215 11.71 -16.91 -12.62
N GLY A 216 12.10 -15.87 -11.87
CA GLY A 216 13.39 -15.21 -11.96
C GLY A 216 13.33 -13.79 -12.54
N ASN A 217 14.51 -13.30 -12.94
CA ASN A 217 14.71 -11.90 -13.29
C ASN A 217 13.83 -11.43 -14.47
N VAL A 218 13.33 -10.19 -14.38
CA VAL A 218 12.55 -9.54 -15.43
C VAL A 218 13.32 -8.32 -15.92
N SER A 219 13.96 -8.46 -17.09
CA SER A 219 14.85 -7.44 -17.65
C SER A 219 14.13 -6.22 -18.24
N THR A 220 12.80 -6.25 -18.32
CA THR A 220 11.98 -5.14 -18.86
C THR A 220 11.69 -4.09 -17.79
N SER A 221 12.75 -3.51 -17.22
CA SER A 221 12.71 -2.39 -16.29
C SER A 221 13.75 -1.33 -16.65
N ALA A 222 13.48 -0.07 -16.29
CA ALA A 222 14.35 1.06 -16.52
C ALA A 222 14.28 2.02 -15.33
N LEU A 223 15.39 2.15 -14.62
CA LEU A 223 15.52 3.06 -13.50
C LEU A 223 16.14 4.39 -13.96
N ARG A 224 15.52 5.50 -13.59
CA ARG A 224 16.07 6.85 -13.75
C ARG A 224 16.28 7.46 -12.37
N THR A 225 17.53 7.59 -11.97
CA THR A 225 17.92 8.23 -10.71
C THR A 225 18.28 9.69 -10.93
N PRO A 226 17.66 10.66 -10.24
CA PRO A 226 18.13 12.03 -10.29
C PRO A 226 19.45 12.17 -9.52
N PRO A 227 20.36 13.09 -9.91
CA PRO A 227 21.52 13.41 -9.10
C PRO A 227 21.10 13.98 -7.74
N LYS A 228 21.69 13.47 -6.65
CA LYS A 228 21.41 13.90 -5.27
C LYS A 228 21.69 15.42 -5.18
N SER A 229 20.64 16.23 -4.99
CA SER A 229 20.83 17.68 -4.90
C SER A 229 21.44 18.04 -3.55
N ALA A 230 22.48 18.88 -3.54
CA ALA A 230 23.09 19.41 -2.32
C ALA A 230 22.17 20.36 -1.53
N SER A 231 21.02 20.76 -2.09
CA SER A 231 20.06 21.66 -1.46
C SER A 231 18.88 20.89 -0.86
N ALA A 232 18.68 21.01 0.46
CA ALA A 232 17.58 20.39 1.19
C ALA A 232 16.18 20.73 0.62
N LYS A 233 16.00 21.94 0.05
CA LYS A 233 14.73 22.34 -0.59
C LYS A 233 14.47 21.65 -1.93
N ARG A 234 15.52 21.23 -2.65
CA ARG A 234 15.38 20.46 -3.91
C ARG A 234 15.28 18.96 -3.64
N ALA A 235 15.91 18.47 -2.57
CA ALA A 235 15.87 17.06 -2.19
C ALA A 235 14.46 16.56 -1.83
N ALA A 236 13.61 17.41 -1.24
CA ALA A 236 12.26 17.04 -0.81
C ALA A 236 11.31 16.57 -1.93
N ASN A 237 11.56 16.97 -3.19
CA ASN A 237 10.76 16.57 -4.36
C ASN A 237 11.53 15.64 -5.32
N GLN A 238 12.68 15.10 -4.90
CA GLN A 238 13.44 14.16 -5.71
C GLN A 238 12.97 12.73 -5.47
N PHE A 239 12.64 12.03 -6.54
CA PHE A 239 12.34 10.60 -6.54
C PHE A 239 13.08 9.93 -7.70
N SER A 240 13.41 8.67 -7.52
CA SER A 240 13.92 7.83 -8.61
C SER A 240 12.72 7.21 -9.32
N LEU A 241 12.64 7.36 -10.64
CA LEU A 241 11.54 6.81 -11.43
C LEU A 241 11.93 5.42 -11.92
N LEU A 242 11.21 4.39 -11.47
CA LEU A 242 11.34 3.03 -11.98
C LEU A 242 10.18 2.72 -12.93
N GLU A 243 10.48 2.65 -14.21
CA GLU A 243 9.54 2.12 -15.21
C GLU A 243 9.73 0.60 -15.28
N MET A 244 8.67 -0.17 -15.04
CA MET A 244 8.72 -1.64 -15.07
C MET A 244 7.59 -2.21 -15.91
N ARG A 245 7.89 -3.27 -16.64
CA ARG A 245 6.91 -3.97 -17.48
C ARG A 245 6.86 -5.44 -17.06
N PRO A 246 5.69 -5.96 -16.68
CA PRO A 246 5.47 -7.38 -16.48
C PRO A 246 5.79 -8.20 -17.73
N ARG A 247 6.02 -9.51 -17.58
CA ARG A 247 6.30 -10.43 -18.72
C ARG A 247 5.15 -10.51 -19.73
N TYR A 248 3.92 -10.26 -19.29
CA TYR A 248 2.72 -10.23 -20.11
C TYR A 248 1.85 -9.02 -19.73
N PRO A 249 1.08 -8.46 -20.68
CA PRO A 249 0.10 -7.43 -20.36
C PRO A 249 -0.94 -7.98 -19.38
N ILE A 250 -1.25 -7.26 -18.30
CA ILE A 250 -2.21 -7.73 -17.29
C ILE A 250 -3.59 -7.24 -17.72
N LEU A 251 -4.40 -8.14 -18.29
CA LEU A 251 -5.80 -7.87 -18.64
C LEU A 251 -6.70 -8.01 -17.40
N GLY A 252 -7.92 -7.48 -17.48
CA GLY A 252 -8.90 -7.59 -16.40
C GLY A 252 -9.09 -9.05 -15.95
N GLY A 253 -9.05 -9.25 -14.64
CA GLY A 253 -9.09 -10.57 -14.01
C GLY A 253 -7.74 -11.29 -13.87
N TRP A 254 -6.65 -10.76 -14.42
CA TRP A 254 -5.32 -11.38 -14.31
C TRP A 254 -4.54 -10.84 -13.11
N LYS A 255 -3.72 -11.70 -12.51
CA LYS A 255 -2.79 -11.37 -11.42
C LYS A 255 -1.35 -11.44 -11.92
N TYR A 256 -0.49 -10.59 -11.39
CA TYR A 256 0.96 -10.62 -11.59
C TYR A 256 1.68 -10.41 -10.25
N SER A 257 2.36 -11.44 -9.78
CA SER A 257 3.14 -11.39 -8.54
C SER A 257 4.61 -11.15 -8.87
N PHE A 258 5.21 -10.16 -8.20
CA PHE A 258 6.61 -9.81 -8.38
C PHE A 258 7.24 -9.36 -7.07
N THR A 259 8.56 -9.40 -7.04
CA THR A 259 9.38 -8.84 -5.98
C THR A 259 10.18 -7.67 -6.53
N LEU A 260 10.13 -6.55 -5.81
CA LEU A 260 10.89 -5.34 -6.07
C LEU A 260 11.68 -5.01 -4.81
N GLY A 261 13.00 -4.88 -4.92
CA GLY A 261 13.80 -4.43 -3.79
C GLY A 261 14.88 -3.46 -4.19
N TRP A 262 15.37 -2.72 -3.19
CA TRP A 262 16.38 -1.69 -3.36
C TRP A 262 17.06 -1.36 -2.03
N ASP A 263 18.25 -0.78 -2.13
CA ASP A 263 18.98 -0.22 -1.00
C ASP A 263 18.89 1.30 -0.99
N ALA A 264 18.66 1.87 0.20
CA ALA A 264 18.77 3.30 0.46
C ALA A 264 19.85 3.57 1.52
N PRO A 265 20.59 4.69 1.46
CA PRO A 265 21.53 5.06 2.51
C PRO A 265 20.80 5.21 3.86
N LEU A 266 21.29 4.54 4.91
CA LEU A 266 20.63 4.54 6.21
C LEU A 266 20.53 5.96 6.81
N GLY A 267 21.52 6.81 6.56
CA GLY A 267 21.52 8.20 7.05
C GLY A 267 20.42 9.10 6.44
N ASP A 268 19.74 8.65 5.39
CA ASP A 268 18.59 9.38 4.83
C ASP A 268 17.27 9.04 5.58
N SER A 269 17.23 7.93 6.33
CA SER A 269 16.03 7.42 7.02
C SER A 269 16.23 7.14 8.51
N ALA A 270 17.45 7.23 9.03
CA ALA A 270 17.74 7.02 10.44
C ALA A 270 18.59 8.15 11.02
N SER A 271 18.31 8.48 12.27
CA SER A 271 19.05 9.44 13.07
C SER A 271 19.52 8.82 14.38
N TYR A 272 20.58 9.38 14.95
CA TYR A 272 21.16 8.92 16.21
C TYR A 272 21.16 10.07 17.22
N ASP A 273 20.54 9.85 18.38
CA ASP A 273 20.61 10.77 19.51
C ASP A 273 21.75 10.37 20.44
N ALA A 274 22.84 11.13 20.40
CA ALA A 274 24.02 10.91 21.21
C ALA A 274 23.77 11.08 22.73
N LYS A 275 22.71 11.78 23.15
CA LYS A 275 22.41 11.97 24.58
C LYS A 275 21.76 10.72 25.19
N THR A 276 20.86 10.08 24.45
CA THR A 276 20.11 8.91 24.89
C THR A 276 20.75 7.60 24.42
N GLY A 277 21.63 7.66 23.42
CA GLY A 277 22.22 6.49 22.76
C GLY A 277 21.23 5.74 21.87
N THR A 278 20.15 6.38 21.46
CA THR A 278 19.03 5.78 20.73
C THR A 278 19.11 6.11 19.23
N TYR A 279 18.85 5.11 18.40
CA TYR A 279 18.61 5.25 16.97
C TYR A 279 17.12 5.37 16.73
N ILE A 280 16.72 6.27 15.82
CA ILE A 280 15.34 6.43 15.37
C ILE A 280 15.33 6.25 13.86
N ALA A 281 14.67 5.20 13.39
CA ALA A 281 14.51 4.89 11.98
C ALA A 281 13.07 5.15 11.51
N GLU A 282 12.96 5.84 10.38
CA GLU A 282 11.73 6.09 9.65
C GLU A 282 11.57 5.04 8.54
N VAL A 283 10.49 4.28 8.57
CA VAL A 283 10.20 3.24 7.57
C VAL A 283 8.82 3.47 6.97
N PRO A 284 8.70 3.78 5.66
CA PRO A 284 7.40 3.93 5.01
C PRO A 284 6.63 2.59 5.02
N ILE A 285 5.34 2.64 5.33
CA ILE A 285 4.45 1.47 5.38
C ILE A 285 4.40 0.74 4.04
N MET A 286 4.30 1.50 2.94
CA MET A 286 4.23 0.97 1.58
C MET A 286 4.78 1.97 0.56
N LEU A 287 4.99 1.55 -0.69
CA LEU A 287 5.18 2.48 -1.80
C LEU A 287 3.88 3.29 -2.04
N GLY A 288 4.03 4.56 -2.41
CA GLY A 288 2.90 5.32 -2.95
C GLY A 288 2.50 4.75 -4.30
N LEU A 289 1.36 4.05 -4.35
CA LEU A 289 0.77 3.51 -5.57
C LEU A 289 -0.45 4.36 -5.94
N PRO A 290 -0.33 5.29 -6.91
CA PRO A 290 -1.42 6.18 -7.25
C PRO A 290 -2.64 5.41 -7.76
N ALA A 291 -3.81 5.77 -7.23
CA ALA A 291 -5.11 5.18 -7.59
C ALA A 291 -5.24 3.65 -7.40
N ALA A 292 -4.27 3.00 -6.73
CA ALA A 292 -4.38 1.60 -6.36
C ALA A 292 -4.94 1.44 -4.94
N VAL A 293 -5.74 0.39 -4.75
CA VAL A 293 -6.14 -0.10 -3.44
C VAL A 293 -5.23 -1.26 -3.06
N VAL A 294 -4.82 -1.33 -1.79
CA VAL A 294 -4.08 -2.47 -1.24
C VAL A 294 -4.96 -3.18 -0.23
N ASP A 295 -5.36 -4.41 -0.55
CA ASP A 295 -6.31 -5.17 0.27
C ASP A 295 -5.68 -5.64 1.56
N GLU A 296 -4.53 -6.31 1.46
CA GLU A 296 -3.78 -6.81 2.61
C GLU A 296 -2.31 -6.38 2.53
N LEU A 297 -1.83 -5.77 3.61
CA LEU A 297 -0.43 -5.37 3.74
C LEU A 297 0.17 -5.93 5.02
N THR A 298 1.32 -6.60 4.89
CA THR A 298 2.17 -6.98 6.02
C THR A 298 3.49 -6.23 5.93
N VAL A 299 3.81 -5.43 6.95
CA VAL A 299 5.09 -4.72 7.08
C VAL A 299 5.94 -5.42 8.11
N LYS A 300 7.14 -5.82 7.72
CA LYS A 300 8.16 -6.43 8.58
C LYS A 300 9.35 -5.48 8.69
N ILE A 301 9.69 -5.08 9.91
CA ILE A 301 10.86 -4.24 10.17
C ILE A 301 11.89 -5.08 10.93
N VAL A 302 12.99 -5.41 10.27
CA VAL A 302 14.08 -6.23 10.81
C VAL A 302 15.17 -5.29 11.33
N LEU A 303 15.38 -5.33 12.64
CA LEU A 303 16.35 -4.50 13.34
C LEU A 303 17.76 -5.13 13.32
N PRO A 304 18.82 -4.35 13.61
CA PRO A 304 20.16 -4.91 13.77
C PRO A 304 20.24 -5.98 14.87
N GLU A 305 21.13 -6.96 14.70
CA GLU A 305 21.40 -7.96 15.74
C GLU A 305 21.88 -7.27 17.03
N GLY A 306 21.28 -7.64 18.17
CA GLY A 306 21.58 -7.03 19.46
C GLY A 306 20.90 -5.68 19.71
N ALA A 307 19.88 -5.33 18.91
CA ALA A 307 19.00 -4.21 19.22
C ALA A 307 18.20 -4.48 20.51
N THR A 308 18.18 -3.49 21.41
CA THR A 308 17.46 -3.50 22.69
C THR A 308 16.61 -2.24 22.83
N ASP A 309 15.74 -2.19 23.84
CA ASP A 309 14.85 -1.05 24.12
C ASP A 309 14.05 -0.62 22.88
N VAL A 310 13.43 -1.59 22.21
CA VAL A 310 12.69 -1.36 20.97
C VAL A 310 11.32 -0.78 21.30
N ASP A 311 11.04 0.40 20.75
CA ASP A 311 9.75 1.07 20.82
C ASP A 311 9.37 1.64 19.46
N TYR A 312 8.09 1.83 19.17
CA TYR A 312 7.62 2.27 17.86
C TYR A 312 6.37 3.15 17.93
N VAL A 313 6.26 4.03 16.94
CA VAL A 313 5.08 4.90 16.74
C VAL A 313 4.51 4.63 15.36
N LEU A 314 3.24 4.23 15.34
CA LEU A 314 2.48 4.00 14.12
C LEU A 314 1.71 5.28 13.72
N PRO A 315 1.64 5.61 12.42
CA PRO A 315 0.87 6.78 11.95
C PRO A 315 -0.65 6.59 12.12
N PHE A 316 -1.11 5.33 12.08
CA PHE A 316 -2.47 4.92 12.36
C PHE A 316 -2.49 3.47 12.91
N PRO A 317 -3.55 3.04 13.60
CA PRO A 317 -3.59 1.73 14.22
C PRO A 317 -3.48 0.57 13.22
N ALA A 318 -2.59 -0.39 13.49
CA ALA A 318 -2.54 -1.66 12.79
C ALA A 318 -3.60 -2.64 13.31
N ILE A 319 -4.03 -3.57 12.45
CA ILE A 319 -5.01 -4.63 12.81
C ILE A 319 -4.39 -5.63 13.78
N SER A 320 -3.13 -5.98 13.54
CA SER A 320 -2.36 -6.84 14.43
C SER A 320 -0.91 -6.39 14.49
N GLN A 321 -0.31 -6.57 15.66
CA GLN A 321 1.07 -6.22 15.96
C GLN A 321 1.70 -7.43 16.63
N SER A 322 2.84 -7.87 16.13
CA SER A 322 3.60 -8.98 16.72
C SER A 322 5.09 -8.76 16.54
N SER A 323 5.88 -9.41 17.38
CA SER A 323 7.34 -9.43 17.26
C SER A 323 7.82 -10.86 17.05
N ASP A 324 8.83 -11.03 16.21
CA ASP A 324 9.50 -12.31 15.97
C ASP A 324 11.02 -12.13 15.96
N THR A 325 11.76 -13.22 15.76
CA THR A 325 13.21 -13.22 15.59
C THR A 325 13.57 -13.68 14.18
N HIS A 326 14.08 -12.75 13.37
CA HIS A 326 14.57 -13.02 12.03
C HIS A 326 16.04 -13.48 12.07
N ILE A 327 16.36 -14.62 11.46
CA ILE A 327 17.73 -15.16 11.44
C ILE A 327 18.23 -15.13 10.00
N THR A 328 19.32 -14.39 9.76
CA THR A 328 20.00 -14.35 8.46
C THR A 328 21.50 -14.67 8.60
N TYR A 329 22.26 -14.45 7.53
CA TYR A 329 23.69 -14.74 7.46
C TYR A 329 24.49 -14.06 8.57
N LEU A 330 25.38 -14.85 9.20
CA LEU A 330 26.27 -14.43 10.28
C LEU A 330 25.56 -13.92 11.54
N ASP A 331 24.26 -14.16 11.69
CA ASP A 331 23.57 -13.91 12.94
C ASP A 331 23.82 -15.05 13.93
N THR A 332 24.01 -14.71 15.21
CA THR A 332 24.24 -15.70 16.27
C THR A 332 23.06 -15.82 17.22
N THR A 333 22.42 -14.71 17.56
CA THR A 333 21.19 -14.69 18.37
C THR A 333 19.94 -14.43 17.54
N GLY A 334 20.10 -14.02 16.28
CA GLY A 334 19.00 -13.50 15.47
C GLY A 334 18.73 -12.03 15.74
N ARG A 335 17.87 -11.47 14.90
CA ARG A 335 17.51 -10.06 14.82
C ARG A 335 16.07 -9.87 15.29
N PRO A 336 15.78 -8.87 16.13
CA PRO A 336 14.41 -8.53 16.44
C PRO A 336 13.65 -8.08 15.18
N GLU A 337 12.50 -8.67 14.93
CA GLU A 337 11.60 -8.33 13.83
C GLU A 337 10.27 -7.82 14.40
N LEU A 338 9.80 -6.70 13.87
CA LEU A 338 8.47 -6.15 14.17
C LEU A 338 7.55 -6.40 12.98
N ILE A 339 6.36 -6.93 13.22
CA ILE A 339 5.39 -7.30 12.18
C ILE A 339 4.09 -6.55 12.43
N PHE A 340 3.65 -5.80 11.42
CA PHE A 340 2.41 -5.02 11.41
C PHE A 340 1.52 -5.48 10.26
N LYS A 341 0.25 -5.73 10.53
CA LYS A 341 -0.73 -6.07 9.48
C LYS A 341 -1.79 -4.98 9.34
N TYR A 342 -2.11 -4.68 8.09
CA TYR A 342 -3.08 -3.66 7.70
C TYR A 342 -4.00 -4.20 6.60
N LYS A 343 -5.15 -3.56 6.44
CA LYS A 343 -6.15 -3.90 5.42
C LYS A 343 -6.76 -2.63 4.84
N ASP A 344 -7.26 -2.73 3.60
CA ASP A 344 -8.07 -1.71 2.94
C ASP A 344 -7.33 -0.34 2.85
N LEU A 345 -6.08 -0.39 2.40
CA LEU A 345 -5.22 0.77 2.31
C LEU A 345 -5.33 1.47 0.95
N THR A 346 -4.97 2.74 0.95
CA THR A 346 -4.96 3.63 -0.21
C THR A 346 -3.72 4.51 -0.15
N GLU A 347 -3.42 5.26 -1.21
CA GLU A 347 -2.26 6.16 -1.26
C GLU A 347 -2.11 7.09 -0.03
N LYS A 348 -3.23 7.53 0.58
CA LYS A 348 -3.22 8.36 1.81
C LYS A 348 -2.60 7.66 3.03
N HIS A 349 -2.50 6.32 2.99
CA HIS A 349 -1.93 5.49 4.04
C HIS A 349 -0.45 5.17 3.81
N ALA A 350 0.19 5.67 2.74
CA ALA A 350 1.62 5.56 2.51
C ALA A 350 2.44 6.50 3.42
N GLN A 351 2.24 6.36 4.73
CA GLN A 351 2.91 7.12 5.80
C GLN A 351 4.02 6.28 6.43
N ALA A 352 4.84 6.88 7.29
CA ALA A 352 5.97 6.21 7.92
C ALA A 352 5.69 5.71 9.33
N ILE A 353 6.27 4.56 9.66
CA ILE A 353 6.43 4.03 11.02
C ILE A 353 7.77 4.52 11.54
N TYR A 354 7.79 5.03 12.77
CA TYR A 354 9.02 5.39 13.46
C TYR A 354 9.38 4.30 14.45
N VAL A 355 10.60 3.76 14.38
CA VAL A 355 11.09 2.75 15.30
C VAL A 355 12.31 3.29 16.02
N SER A 356 12.28 3.24 17.34
CA SER A 356 13.40 3.61 18.20
C SER A 356 14.03 2.37 18.82
N TYR A 357 15.35 2.32 18.87
CA TYR A 357 16.10 1.18 19.40
C TYR A 357 17.52 1.58 19.81
N LYS A 358 18.16 0.79 20.66
CA LYS A 358 19.58 0.95 21.03
C LYS A 358 20.40 -0.23 20.53
N VAL A 359 21.63 0.04 20.09
CA VAL A 359 22.59 -1.00 19.73
C VAL A 359 23.92 -0.69 20.40
N SER A 360 24.43 -1.63 21.18
CA SER A 360 25.73 -1.49 21.82
C SER A 360 26.88 -1.68 20.83
N THR A 361 28.03 -1.04 21.08
CA THR A 361 29.25 -1.24 20.28
C THR A 361 29.74 -2.69 20.34
N ALA A 362 29.53 -3.37 21.47
CA ALA A 362 29.82 -4.80 21.61
C ALA A 362 28.99 -5.67 20.67
N ALA A 363 27.70 -5.33 20.46
CA ALA A 363 26.84 -6.03 19.51
C ALA A 363 27.36 -5.90 18.07
N HIS A 364 27.89 -4.74 17.68
CA HIS A 364 28.51 -4.57 16.37
C HIS A 364 29.71 -5.49 16.15
N LEU A 365 30.54 -5.72 17.17
CA LEU A 365 31.73 -6.57 17.08
C LEU A 365 31.43 -8.07 17.11
N LYS A 366 30.20 -8.47 17.45
CA LYS A 366 29.81 -9.87 17.58
C LYS A 366 30.05 -10.66 16.30
N LYS A 367 29.65 -10.11 15.15
CA LYS A 367 29.80 -10.78 13.84
C LYS A 367 31.27 -11.07 13.47
N PRO A 368 32.19 -10.08 13.48
CA PRO A 368 33.62 -10.36 13.28
C PRO A 368 34.21 -11.36 14.28
N ILE A 369 33.84 -11.25 15.57
CA ILE A 369 34.35 -12.15 16.61
C ILE A 369 33.91 -13.59 16.32
N THR A 370 32.64 -13.82 15.98
CA THR A 370 32.13 -15.16 15.65
C THR A 370 32.87 -15.79 14.48
N VAL A 371 33.11 -15.04 13.40
CA VAL A 371 33.87 -15.54 12.24
C VAL A 371 35.32 -15.86 12.64
N ALA A 372 35.96 -14.96 13.41
CA ALA A 372 37.32 -15.18 13.91
C ALA A 372 37.41 -16.42 14.80
N THR A 373 36.45 -16.63 15.70
CA THR A 373 36.39 -17.81 16.58
C THR A 373 36.21 -19.10 15.79
N ALA A 374 35.35 -19.12 14.77
CA ALA A 374 35.16 -20.30 13.92
C ALA A 374 36.44 -20.66 13.16
N LEU A 375 37.12 -19.67 12.57
CA LEU A 375 38.41 -19.88 11.89
C LEU A 375 39.52 -20.33 12.85
N LEU A 376 39.63 -19.70 14.02
CA LEU A 376 40.59 -20.10 15.05
C LEU A 376 40.33 -21.53 15.54
N GLY A 377 39.05 -21.93 15.67
CA GLY A 377 38.65 -23.28 16.00
C GLY A 377 39.14 -24.30 14.96
N LEU A 378 39.00 -23.98 13.67
CA LEU A 378 39.50 -24.83 12.57
C LEU A 378 41.03 -24.98 12.61
N PHE A 379 41.76 -23.88 12.76
CA PHE A 379 43.24 -23.94 12.85
C PHE A 379 43.71 -24.70 14.09
N THR A 380 43.05 -24.48 15.23
CA THR A 380 43.34 -25.20 16.47
C THR A 380 43.10 -26.69 16.28
N PHE A 381 41.96 -27.08 15.71
CA PHE A 381 41.66 -28.47 15.37
C PHE A 381 42.73 -29.08 14.45
N ALA A 382 43.13 -28.38 13.38
CA ALA A 382 44.17 -28.86 12.47
C ALA A 382 45.52 -29.07 13.16
N VAL A 383 45.90 -28.17 14.08
CA VAL A 383 47.13 -28.29 14.89
C VAL A 383 47.06 -29.52 15.79
N TYR A 384 45.93 -29.76 16.46
CA TYR A 384 45.75 -30.94 17.31
C TYR A 384 45.69 -32.23 16.49
N ALA A 385 44.92 -32.26 15.41
CA ALA A 385 44.79 -33.42 14.53
C ALA A 385 46.15 -33.86 13.98
N ARG A 386 47.03 -32.92 13.58
CA ARG A 386 48.38 -33.22 13.14
C ARG A 386 49.26 -33.86 14.23
N ARG A 387 48.97 -33.59 15.51
CA ARG A 387 49.73 -34.16 16.63
C ARG A 387 49.23 -35.54 17.06
N ILE A 388 48.10 -36.01 16.54
CA ILE A 388 47.58 -37.35 16.81
C ILE A 388 48.24 -38.32 15.83
N ASP A 389 49.12 -39.19 16.36
CA ASP A 389 49.72 -40.29 15.61
C ASP A 389 48.76 -41.48 15.59
N LEU A 390 48.19 -41.78 14.43
CA LEU A 390 47.26 -42.90 14.21
C LEU A 390 47.98 -44.18 13.71
N SER A 391 49.30 -44.26 13.79
CA SER A 391 50.05 -45.43 13.35
C SER A 391 49.84 -46.66 14.27
N ILE A 392 49.44 -47.79 13.67
CA ILE A 392 49.13 -49.04 14.40
C ILE A 392 50.40 -49.82 14.77
N HIS A 393 51.46 -49.73 13.96
CA HIS A 393 52.75 -50.36 14.24
C HIS A 393 53.85 -49.30 14.33
N LYS A 394 54.36 -49.08 15.54
CA LYS A 394 55.48 -48.18 15.78
C LYS A 394 56.77 -48.88 15.34
N GLN A 395 57.30 -48.56 14.16
CA GLN A 395 58.61 -49.08 13.75
C GLN A 395 59.70 -48.53 14.69
N ARG A 396 60.34 -49.43 15.44
CA ARG A 396 61.45 -49.14 16.33
C ARG A 396 62.66 -48.81 15.46
N LYS A 397 63.02 -47.53 15.35
CA LYS A 397 64.22 -47.10 14.62
C LYS A 397 65.48 -47.66 15.30
N GLN A 398 66.33 -48.32 14.51
CA GLN A 398 67.70 -48.72 14.88
C GLN A 398 68.60 -47.50 15.07
#